data_AF-A0A7Y0DPH9-F1
#
_entry.id   AF-A0A7Y0DPH9-F1
#
_cell.length_a   1.000
_cell.length_b   1.000
_cell.length_c   1.000
_cell.angle_alpha   90.00
_cell.angle_beta   90.00
_cell.angle_gamma   90.00
#
_symmetry.space_group_name_H-M   'P 1'
#
loop_
_entity.id
_entity.type
_entity.pdbx_description
1 polymer ?
#
loop_
_entity_poly.entity_id
_entity_poly.type
_entity_poly.pdbx_seq_one_letter_code
_entity_poly.pdbx_strand_id
1 'polypeptide(L)' 'MSDEFKVIQPTTTVYCPDRGEGWTLTGITSIDEFTSVMFDGVRYTLPAREIVEQLLPNQVARQNQK' A
#
# COMPACT_ATOMS: atom_id res chain seq x y z
N MET A 1 -10.22 -16.69 -12.26
CA MET A 1 -10.42 -15.25 -12.50
C MET A 1 -9.03 -14.68 -12.68
N SER A 2 -8.68 -14.29 -13.91
CA SER A 2 -7.43 -13.60 -14.19
C SER A 2 -7.61 -12.16 -13.74
N ASP A 3 -7.49 -11.95 -12.43
CA ASP A 3 -7.45 -10.60 -11.87
C ASP A 3 -6.19 -9.94 -12.42
N GLU A 4 -6.42 -9.06 -13.40
CA GLU A 4 -5.39 -8.26 -14.03
C GLU A 4 -4.79 -7.38 -12.93
N PHE A 5 -3.66 -7.80 -12.38
CA PHE A 5 -2.99 -7.06 -11.32
C PHE A 5 -2.65 -5.67 -11.85
N LYS A 6 -3.36 -4.67 -11.36
CA LYS A 6 -3.17 -3.29 -11.77
C LYS A 6 -1.88 -2.78 -11.13
N VAL A 7 -0.91 -2.40 -11.96
CA VAL A 7 0.35 -1.82 -11.49
C VAL A 7 0.07 -0.63 -10.58
N ILE A 8 0.58 -0.70 -9.35
CA ILE A 8 0.48 0.38 -8.38
C ILE A 8 1.71 1.25 -8.54
N GLN A 9 1.50 2.55 -8.66
CA GLN A 9 2.60 3.48 -8.86
C GLN A 9 3.44 3.63 -7.59
N PRO A 10 4.74 3.96 -7.71
CA PRO A 10 5.51 4.44 -6.57
C PRO A 10 4.83 5.65 -5.93
N THR A 11 5.16 5.95 -4.68
CA THR A 11 4.61 7.08 -3.91
C THR A 11 3.08 7.05 -3.74
N THR A 12 2.47 5.87 -3.88
CA THR A 12 1.04 5.70 -3.62
C THR A 12 0.80 5.75 -2.12
N THR A 13 -0.10 6.63 -1.69
CA THR A 13 -0.47 6.78 -0.29
C THR A 13 -1.29 5.59 0.20
N VAL A 14 -0.95 5.10 1.38
CA VAL A 14 -1.57 3.95 2.04
C VAL A 14 -1.86 4.31 3.50
N TYR A 15 -2.75 3.55 4.15
CA TYR A 15 -3.07 3.79 5.55
C TYR A 15 -3.00 2.51 6.37
N CYS A 16 -2.21 2.55 7.44
CA CYS A 16 -2.13 1.51 8.44
C CYS A 16 -2.77 2.03 9.75
N PRO A 17 -3.77 1.37 10.34
CA PRO A 17 -4.38 1.79 11.59
C PRO A 17 -3.38 1.96 12.74
N ASP A 18 -2.35 1.10 12.78
CA ASP A 18 -1.36 1.08 13.85
C ASP A 18 -0.21 2.08 13.65
N ARG A 19 0.09 2.43 12.38
CA ARG A 19 1.27 3.25 12.00
C ARG A 19 0.91 4.59 11.37
N GLY A 20 -0.36 4.83 11.06
CA GLY A 20 -0.85 6.02 10.38
C GLY A 20 -0.71 5.99 8.86
N GLU A 21 -0.63 7.19 8.29
CA GLU A 21 -0.49 7.39 6.85
C GLU A 21 0.95 7.11 6.39
N GLY A 22 1.08 6.43 5.25
CA GLY A 22 2.37 6.12 4.64
C GLY A 22 2.32 6.17 3.13
N TRP A 23 3.45 5.91 2.48
CA TRP A 23 3.54 5.85 1.03
C TRP A 23 4.51 4.78 0.54
N THR A 24 4.18 4.13 -0.58
CA THR A 24 5.08 3.18 -1.23
C THR A 24 6.31 3.91 -1.78
N LEU A 25 7.49 3.31 -1.68
CA LEU A 25 8.73 3.84 -2.28
C LEU A 25 8.96 3.31 -3.69
N THR A 26 8.40 2.13 -3.98
CA THR A 26 8.50 1.44 -5.26
C THR A 26 7.11 1.18 -5.82
N GLY A 27 7.02 1.02 -7.13
CA GLY A 27 5.79 0.54 -7.76
C GLY A 27 5.58 -0.93 -7.44
N ILE A 28 4.31 -1.34 -7.36
CA ILE A 28 3.94 -2.74 -7.18
C ILE A 28 3.49 -3.30 -8.53
N THR A 29 4.11 -4.37 -8.98
CA THR A 29 3.83 -5.03 -10.27
C THR A 29 3.33 -6.47 -10.11
N SER A 30 3.47 -7.04 -8.91
CA SER A 30 2.97 -8.36 -8.56
C SER A 30 2.50 -8.40 -7.11
N ILE A 31 1.51 -9.24 -6.79
CA ILE A 31 1.01 -9.44 -5.42
C ILE A 31 1.97 -10.26 -4.55
N ASP A 32 2.86 -11.04 -5.18
CA ASP A 32 3.78 -11.97 -4.50
C ASP A 32 5.16 -11.37 -4.24
N GLU A 33 5.37 -10.09 -4.58
CA GLU A 33 6.62 -9.40 -4.31
C GLU A 33 6.61 -8.68 -2.95
N PHE A 34 7.78 -8.19 -2.53
CA PHE A 34 7.92 -7.31 -1.38
C PHE A 34 8.13 -5.89 -1.86
N THR A 35 7.47 -4.94 -1.20
CA THR A 35 7.61 -3.50 -1.49
C THR A 35 8.00 -2.74 -0.24
N SER A 36 8.75 -1.67 -0.44
CA SER A 36 9.11 -0.75 0.63
C SER A 36 8.04 0.33 0.80
N VAL A 37 7.63 0.56 2.05
CA VAL A 37 6.66 1.59 2.43
C VAL A 37 7.27 2.44 3.53
N MET A 38 7.10 3.76 3.44
CA MET A 38 7.45 4.69 4.51
C MET A 38 6.23 4.94 5.38
N PHE A 39 6.40 4.76 6.69
CA PHE A 39 5.46 5.22 7.70
C PHE A 39 6.22 6.10 8.68
N ASP A 40 5.77 7.34 8.87
CA ASP A 40 6.34 8.29 9.84
C ASP A 40 7.89 8.38 9.79
N GLY A 41 8.45 8.46 8.58
CA GLY A 41 9.90 8.54 8.37
C GLY A 41 10.68 7.23 8.54
N VAL A 42 10.01 6.12 8.87
CA VAL A 42 10.63 4.79 8.98
C VAL A 42 10.26 3.92 7.78
N ARG A 43 11.27 3.28 7.17
CA ARG A 43 11.09 2.36 6.04
C ARG A 43 10.76 0.95 6.54
N TYR A 44 9.68 0.39 6.03
CA TYR A 44 9.28 -1.00 6.23
C TYR A 44 9.30 -1.75 4.90
N THR A 45 9.73 -3.00 4.92
CA THR A 45 9.56 -3.93 3.80
C THR A 45 8.37 -4.82 4.10
N LEU A 46 7.31 -4.71 3.31
CA LEU A 46 6.06 -5.43 3.49
C LEU A 46 5.72 -6.25 2.24
N PRO A 47 4.99 -7.37 2.37
CA PRO A 47 4.42 -8.05 1.23
C PRO A 47 3.49 -7.12 0.44
N ALA A 48 3.59 -7.14 -0.88
CA ALA A 48 2.70 -6.39 -1.77
C ALA A 48 1.23 -6.72 -1.50
N ARG A 49 0.94 -8.00 -1.21
CA ARG A 49 -0.39 -8.46 -0.81
C ARG A 49 -1.01 -7.67 0.33
N GLU A 50 -0.26 -7.43 1.39
CA GLU A 50 -0.74 -6.67 2.55
C GLU A 50 -1.08 -5.23 2.18
N ILE A 51 -0.25 -4.61 1.33
CA ILE A 51 -0.47 -3.24 0.85
C ILE A 51 -1.77 -3.15 0.03
N VAL A 52 -1.97 -4.09 -0.89
CA VAL A 52 -3.13 -4.09 -1.80
C VAL A 52 -4.43 -4.47 -1.10
N GLU A 53 -4.41 -5.50 -0.26
CA GLU A 53 -5.62 -6.04 0.33
C GLU A 53 -6.05 -5.30 1.61
N GLN A 54 -5.13 -4.63 2.30
CA GLN A 54 -5.41 -3.98 3.58
C GLN A 54 -5.14 -2.47 3.53
N LEU A 55 -3.91 -2.08 3.22
CA LEU A 55 -3.48 -0.70 3.43
C LEU A 55 -4.10 0.31 2.44
N LEU A 56 -4.28 -0.09 1.18
CA LEU A 56 -4.94 0.73 0.17
C LEU A 56 -6.46 0.88 0.43
N PRO A 57 -7.22 -0.20 0.65
CA PRO A 57 -8.63 -0.09 1.04
C PRO A 57 -8.85 0.79 2.27
N ASN A 58 -7.96 0.69 3.27
CA ASN A 58 -8.02 1.54 4.46
C ASN A 58 -7.88 3.04 4.13
N GLN A 59 -6.97 3.39 3.21
CA GLN A 59 -6.81 4.78 2.77
C GLN A 59 -8.05 5.27 2.01
N VAL A 60 -8.63 4.44 1.14
CA VAL A 60 -9.87 4.77 0.42
C VAL A 60 -11.03 4.97 1.40
N ALA A 61 -11.19 4.07 2.38
CA ALA A 61 -12.21 4.19 3.42
C ALA A 61 -12.06 5.48 4.23
N ARG A 62 -10.82 5.83 4.62
CA ARG A 62 -10.50 7.07 5.33
C ARG A 62 -10.81 8.33 4.51
N GLN A 63 -10.57 8.30 3.19
CA GLN A 63 -10.90 9.41 2.31
C GLN A 63 -12.42 9.57 2.12
N ASN A 64 -13.16 8.47 2.03
CA ASN A 64 -14.61 8.48 1.89
C ASN A 64 -15.36 8.88 3.17
N GLN A 65 -14.69 8.90 4.32
CA GLN A 65 -15.23 9.37 5.60
C GLN A 65 -15.00 10.86 5.87
N LYS A 66 -14.26 11.56 4.99
CA LYS A 66 -14.08 13.01 5.03
C LYS A 66 -15.13 13.71 4.16
#